data_AF-A0A7R9TZ40-F1
#
_entry.id   AF-A0A7R9TZ40-F1
#
_cell.length_a   1.000
_cell.length_b   1.000
_cell.length_c   1.000
_cell.angle_alpha   90.00
_cell.angle_beta   90.00
_cell.angle_gamma   90.00
#
_symmetry.space_group_name_H-M   'P 1'
#
loop_
_entity.id
_entity.type
_entity.pdbx_description
1 polymer ?
#
loop_
_entity_poly.entity_id
_entity_poly.type
_entity_poly.pdbx_seq_one_letter_code
_entity_poly.pdbx_strand_id
1 'polypeptide(L)'
;GTFSPQEAEDAQADLTTLSDLRRSVVSNDETSHERRRETLLSYYRALSVVESRFPISGQDGHVFIPFSWCDGFKPNKTATLANVHFEKAAVLFNLGASWSQAGVTADRTTSEGIKVACHAFQHAAGAFATLKDDVLGKLGAFASGAIDS
;
A
#
# COMPACT_ATOMS: atom_id res chain seq x y z
N GLY A 1 17.47 -17.17 -17.56
CA GLY A 1 16.56 -17.35 -18.70
C GLY A 1 16.20 -15.98 -19.22
N THR A 2 16.37 -15.74 -20.52
CA THR A 2 15.97 -14.48 -21.16
C THR A 2 14.45 -14.48 -21.32
N PHE A 3 13.77 -13.50 -20.72
CA PHE A 3 12.34 -13.25 -20.90
C PHE A 3 11.97 -13.26 -22.39
N SER A 4 10.82 -13.83 -22.75
CA SER A 4 10.30 -13.69 -24.10
C SER A 4 9.87 -12.24 -24.36
N PRO A 5 9.83 -11.78 -25.63
CA PRO A 5 9.41 -10.42 -25.97
C PRO A 5 8.02 -10.05 -25.41
N GLN A 6 7.09 -11.01 -25.39
CA GLN A 6 5.75 -10.81 -24.85
C GLN A 6 5.76 -10.61 -23.33
N GLU A 7 6.52 -11.42 -22.59
CA GLU A 7 6.61 -11.28 -21.14
C GLU A 7 7.30 -9.97 -20.73
N ALA A 8 8.24 -9.47 -21.55
CA ALA A 8 8.86 -8.17 -21.36
C ALA A 8 7.89 -7.00 -21.61
N GLU A 9 7.01 -7.11 -22.60
CA GLU A 9 5.98 -6.10 -22.89
C GLU A 9 4.90 -6.05 -21.80
N ASP A 10 4.42 -7.22 -21.35
CA ASP A 10 3.46 -7.32 -20.25
C ASP A 10 4.04 -6.76 -18.94
N ALA A 11 5.31 -7.06 -18.66
CA ALA A 11 6.04 -6.50 -17.52
C ALA A 11 6.13 -4.96 -17.58
N GLN A 12 6.40 -4.40 -18.76
CA GLN A 12 6.49 -2.96 -18.93
C GLN A 12 5.14 -2.27 -18.73
N ALA A 13 4.04 -2.91 -19.17
CA ALA A 13 2.69 -2.42 -18.94
C ALA A 13 2.31 -2.44 -17.44
N ASP A 14 2.68 -3.51 -16.72
CA ASP A 14 2.47 -3.62 -15.27
C ASP A 14 3.21 -2.51 -14.52
N LEU A 15 4.47 -2.25 -14.86
CA LEU A 15 5.30 -1.20 -14.24
C LEU A 15 4.78 0.21 -14.53
N THR A 16 4.27 0.45 -15.74
CA THR A 16 3.65 1.73 -16.11
C THR A 16 2.39 1.97 -15.29
N THR A 17 1.51 0.97 -15.21
CA THR A 17 0.30 1.01 -14.38
C THR A 17 0.63 1.28 -12.91
N LEU A 18 1.68 0.63 -12.38
CA LEU A 18 2.14 0.85 -11.01
C LEU A 18 2.60 2.29 -10.78
N SER A 19 3.34 2.87 -11.73
CA SER A 19 3.83 4.26 -11.65
C SER A 19 2.68 5.27 -11.63
N ASP A 20 1.67 5.06 -12.47
CA ASP A 20 0.50 5.93 -12.54
C ASP A 20 -0.35 5.83 -11.27
N LEU A 21 -0.63 4.61 -10.80
CA LEU A 21 -1.34 4.39 -9.54
C LEU A 21 -0.59 4.98 -8.36
N ARG A 22 0.75 4.85 -8.32
CA ARG A 22 1.58 5.46 -7.28
C ARG A 22 1.42 6.97 -7.27
N ARG A 23 1.45 7.62 -8.43
CA ARG A 23 1.27 9.08 -8.55
C ARG A 23 -0.08 9.50 -7.99
N SER A 24 -1.14 8.75 -8.30
CA SER A 24 -2.48 9.02 -7.78
C SER A 24 -2.60 8.81 -6.26
N VAL A 25 -1.91 7.82 -5.70
CA VAL A 25 -1.90 7.56 -4.24
C VAL A 25 -1.13 8.65 -3.47
N VAL A 26 -0.04 9.15 -4.04
CA VAL A 26 0.80 10.19 -3.42
C VAL A 26 0.20 11.59 -3.62
N SER A 27 -0.50 11.82 -4.73
CA SER A 27 -1.24 13.06 -4.94
C SER A 27 -2.44 13.12 -3.97
N ASN A 28 -2.63 14.27 -3.33
CA ASN A 28 -3.79 14.54 -2.50
C ASN A 28 -4.95 15.17 -3.30
N ASP A 29 -4.89 15.17 -4.63
CA ASP A 29 -5.85 15.85 -5.51
C ASP A 29 -7.21 15.12 -5.62
N GLU A 30 -7.32 13.92 -5.06
CA GLU A 30 -8.56 13.14 -5.05
C GLU A 30 -9.62 13.80 -4.16
N THR A 31 -10.65 14.40 -4.80
CA THR A 31 -11.74 15.11 -4.11
C THR A 31 -12.73 14.20 -3.39
N SER A 32 -12.79 12.90 -3.74
CA SER A 32 -13.68 11.94 -3.10
C SER A 32 -12.90 10.94 -2.25
N HIS A 33 -13.25 10.86 -0.96
CA HIS A 33 -12.70 9.85 -0.05
C HIS A 33 -12.95 8.41 -0.52
N GLU A 34 -14.02 8.17 -1.29
CA GLU A 34 -14.33 6.85 -1.84
C GLU A 34 -13.38 6.45 -2.96
N ARG A 35 -13.19 7.32 -3.94
CA ARG A 35 -12.22 7.10 -5.03
C ARG A 35 -10.81 6.88 -4.48
N ARG A 36 -10.43 7.63 -3.45
CA ARG A 36 -9.13 7.44 -2.80
C ARG A 36 -8.96 6.02 -2.26
N ARG A 37 -10.02 5.44 -1.67
CA ARG A 37 -9.98 4.05 -1.15
C ARG A 37 -9.88 3.04 -2.29
N GLU A 38 -10.58 3.25 -3.39
CA GLU A 38 -10.51 2.40 -4.59
C GLU A 38 -9.12 2.44 -5.23
N THR A 39 -8.53 3.63 -5.33
CA THR A 39 -7.16 3.85 -5.84
C THR A 39 -6.13 3.17 -4.94
N LEU A 40 -6.23 3.33 -3.61
CA LEU A 40 -5.37 2.62 -2.65
C LEU A 40 -5.48 1.10 -2.78
N LEU A 41 -6.70 0.56 -2.89
CA LEU A 41 -6.93 -0.87 -3.03
C LEU A 41 -6.40 -1.41 -4.36
N SER A 42 -6.62 -0.69 -5.46
CA SER A 42 -6.12 -1.05 -6.78
C SER A 42 -4.59 -1.05 -6.81
N TYR A 43 -3.97 -0.04 -6.18
CA TYR A 43 -2.51 0.03 -6.06
C TYR A 43 -1.94 -1.11 -5.21
N TYR A 44 -2.58 -1.46 -4.08
CA TYR A 44 -2.18 -2.62 -3.27
C TYR A 44 -2.21 -3.94 -4.06
N ARG A 45 -3.24 -4.14 -4.89
CA ARG A 45 -3.36 -5.30 -5.78
C ARG A 45 -2.24 -5.30 -6.82
N ALA A 46 -1.98 -4.17 -7.46
CA ALA A 46 -0.89 -4.02 -8.43
C ALA A 46 0.48 -4.34 -7.80
N LEU A 47 0.76 -3.84 -6.59
CA LEU A 47 1.98 -4.17 -5.84
C LEU A 47 2.09 -5.67 -5.55
N SER A 48 0.96 -6.38 -5.38
CA SER A 48 0.94 -7.82 -5.15
C SER A 48 1.24 -8.63 -6.40
N VAL A 49 0.78 -8.17 -7.56
CA VAL A 49 1.14 -8.76 -8.85
C VAL A 49 2.62 -8.52 -9.14
N VAL A 50 3.11 -7.29 -8.96
CA VAL A 50 4.51 -6.93 -9.21
C VAL A 50 5.46 -7.71 -8.30
N GLU A 51 5.17 -7.85 -7.01
CA GLU A 51 5.98 -8.67 -6.08
C GLU A 51 6.14 -10.13 -6.58
N SER A 52 5.09 -10.70 -7.20
CA SER A 52 5.15 -12.08 -7.70
C SER A 52 6.03 -12.25 -8.95
N ARG A 53 6.30 -11.16 -9.68
CA ARG A 53 7.09 -11.17 -10.93
C ARG A 53 8.50 -10.61 -10.75
N PHE A 54 8.64 -9.60 -9.91
CA PHE A 54 9.88 -8.84 -9.71
C PHE A 54 10.21 -8.78 -8.22
N PRO A 55 11.33 -9.39 -7.78
CA PRO A 55 11.77 -9.21 -6.43
C PRO A 55 12.32 -7.77 -6.27
N ILE A 56 11.60 -6.94 -5.50
CA ILE A 56 11.98 -5.55 -5.21
C ILE A 56 12.60 -5.51 -3.81
N SER A 57 13.93 -5.35 -3.76
CA SER A 57 14.67 -5.19 -2.51
C SER A 57 15.96 -4.40 -2.75
N GLY A 58 16.69 -4.10 -1.67
CA GLY A 58 18.05 -3.53 -1.74
C GLY A 58 19.16 -4.55 -2.03
N GLN A 59 18.84 -5.82 -2.27
CA GLN A 59 19.81 -6.89 -2.52
C GLN A 59 20.28 -6.91 -3.99
N ASP A 60 21.49 -7.41 -4.22
CA ASP A 60 22.05 -7.55 -5.56
C ASP A 60 21.19 -8.48 -6.44
N GLY A 61 20.92 -8.04 -7.68
CA GLY A 61 20.06 -8.76 -8.62
C GLY A 61 18.55 -8.52 -8.43
N HIS A 62 18.14 -7.75 -7.42
CA HIS A 62 16.75 -7.30 -7.25
C HIS A 62 16.52 -5.93 -7.91
N VAL A 63 15.25 -5.60 -8.18
CA VAL A 63 14.90 -4.28 -8.72
C VAL A 63 14.93 -3.26 -7.58
N PHE A 64 15.81 -2.25 -7.69
CA PHE A 64 15.92 -1.19 -6.69
C PHE A 64 14.92 -0.06 -6.95
N ILE A 65 13.86 0.01 -6.14
CA ILE A 65 12.86 1.09 -6.19
C ILE A 65 12.68 1.68 -4.79
N PRO A 66 13.21 2.87 -4.50
CA PRO A 66 13.06 3.48 -3.19
C PRO A 66 11.66 4.07 -3.01
N PHE A 67 11.03 3.74 -1.90
CA PHE A 67 9.74 4.27 -1.50
C PHE A 67 9.90 5.18 -0.28
N SER A 68 9.35 6.38 -0.32
CA SER A 68 9.44 7.38 0.75
C SER A 68 8.07 7.70 1.31
N TRP A 69 7.93 7.61 2.63
CA TRP A 69 6.70 7.95 3.36
C TRP A 69 7.02 8.76 4.62
N CYS A 70 6.16 9.73 4.94
CA CYS A 70 6.20 10.43 6.22
C CYS A 70 5.49 9.60 7.31
N ASP A 71 5.97 9.70 8.54
CA ASP A 71 5.32 9.08 9.70
C ASP A 71 3.93 9.70 9.91
N GLY A 72 2.91 8.83 10.03
CA GLY A 72 1.51 9.24 10.13
C GLY A 72 1.16 10.04 11.39
N PHE A 73 2.01 10.01 12.42
CA PHE A 73 1.84 10.74 13.68
C PHE A 73 2.91 11.83 13.88
N LYS A 74 4.03 11.75 13.16
CA LYS A 74 5.16 12.68 13.21
C LYS A 74 5.55 13.11 11.78
N PRO A 75 4.81 14.04 11.17
CA PRO A 75 5.00 14.40 9.74
C PRO A 75 6.40 14.92 9.38
N ASN A 76 7.19 15.35 10.37
CA ASN A 76 8.59 15.77 10.20
C ASN A 76 9.59 14.59 10.11
N LYS A 77 9.13 13.35 10.29
CA LYS A 77 9.95 12.15 10.13
C LYS A 77 9.57 11.46 8.82
N THR A 78 10.59 11.15 8.03
CA THR A 78 10.46 10.43 6.76
C THR A 78 11.29 9.16 6.82
N ALA A 79 10.72 8.07 6.32
CA ALA A 79 11.44 6.82 6.10
C ALA A 79 11.47 6.52 4.59
N THR A 80 12.64 6.08 4.11
CA THR A 80 12.83 5.67 2.72
C THR A 80 13.41 4.27 2.68
N LEU A 81 12.70 3.32 2.06
CA LEU A 81 13.14 1.93 1.92
C LEU A 81 12.86 1.41 0.52
N ALA A 82 13.82 0.71 -0.08
CA ALA A 82 13.61 -0.03 -1.31
C ALA A 82 13.04 -1.42 -1.01
N ASN A 83 11.78 -1.46 -0.56
CA ASN A 83 11.11 -2.69 -0.15
C ASN A 83 9.60 -2.63 -0.46
N VAL A 84 9.10 -3.56 -1.26
CA VAL A 84 7.68 -3.62 -1.65
C VAL A 84 6.74 -3.83 -0.44
N HIS A 85 7.19 -4.53 0.61
CA HIS A 85 6.40 -4.69 1.83
C HIS A 85 6.29 -3.39 2.62
N PHE A 86 7.35 -2.56 2.62
CA PHE A 86 7.27 -1.22 3.22
C PHE A 86 6.22 -0.37 2.50
N GLU A 87 6.20 -0.41 1.17
CA GLU A 87 5.19 0.29 0.38
C GLU A 87 3.78 -0.23 0.66
N LYS A 88 3.57 -1.55 0.63
CA LYS A 88 2.28 -2.18 0.97
C LYS A 88 1.81 -1.82 2.37
N ALA A 89 2.73 -1.73 3.32
CA ALA A 89 2.42 -1.35 4.69
C ALA A 89 1.83 0.06 4.75
N ALA A 90 2.49 1.02 4.09
CA ALA A 90 2.02 2.40 4.03
C ALA A 90 0.65 2.51 3.33
N VAL A 91 0.44 1.77 2.24
CA VAL A 91 -0.84 1.76 1.51
C VAL A 91 -1.98 1.21 2.37
N LEU A 92 -1.78 0.08 3.06
CA LEU A 92 -2.79 -0.49 3.96
C LEU A 92 -3.07 0.42 5.16
N PHE A 93 -2.04 1.05 5.72
CA PHE A 93 -2.21 2.03 6.78
C PHE A 93 -3.08 3.20 6.33
N ASN A 94 -2.80 3.77 5.15
CA ASN A 94 -3.59 4.86 4.58
C ASN A 94 -5.03 4.45 4.25
N LEU A 95 -5.24 3.22 3.78
CA LEU A 95 -6.57 2.65 3.54
C LEU A 95 -7.37 2.53 4.84
N GLY A 96 -6.75 1.98 5.89
CA GLY A 96 -7.36 1.86 7.22
C GLY A 96 -7.66 3.22 7.83
N ALA A 97 -6.77 4.20 7.67
CA ALA A 97 -6.99 5.57 8.12
C ALA A 97 -8.14 6.25 7.38
N SER A 98 -8.24 6.09 6.06
CA SER A 98 -9.34 6.63 5.24
C SER A 98 -10.70 6.06 5.64
N TRP A 99 -10.78 4.74 5.86
CA TRP A 99 -11.99 4.09 6.37
C TRP A 99 -12.33 4.54 7.79
N SER A 100 -11.33 4.72 8.65
CA SER A 100 -11.53 5.23 10.01
C SER A 100 -12.13 6.64 10.01
N GLN A 101 -11.64 7.52 9.14
CA GLN A 101 -12.21 8.87 8.95
C GLN A 101 -13.66 8.80 8.48
N ALA A 102 -13.98 7.94 7.50
CA ALA A 102 -15.36 7.74 7.07
C ALA A 102 -16.28 7.28 8.21
N GLY A 103 -15.80 6.37 9.06
CA GLY A 103 -16.56 5.92 10.23
C GLY A 103 -16.77 7.01 11.28
N VAL A 104 -15.81 7.91 11.46
CA VAL A 104 -15.91 9.09 12.35
C VAL A 104 -16.89 10.13 11.83
N THR A 105 -16.90 10.37 10.52
CA THR A 105 -17.74 11.40 9.88
C THR A 105 -19.21 10.99 9.74
N ALA A 106 -19.53 9.70 9.82
CA ALA A 106 -20.90 9.21 9.68
C ALA A 106 -21.84 9.73 10.78
N ASP A 107 -23.08 10.09 10.43
CA ASP A 107 -24.10 10.57 11.36
C ASP A 107 -24.71 9.43 12.20
N ARG A 108 -24.18 9.24 13.40
CA ARG A 108 -24.58 8.16 14.31
C ARG A 108 -25.88 8.45 15.08
N THR A 109 -26.57 9.55 14.81
CA THR A 109 -27.90 9.80 15.38
C THR A 109 -29.00 9.02 14.65
N THR A 110 -28.70 8.51 13.44
CA THR A 110 -29.60 7.70 12.64
C THR A 110 -29.18 6.23 12.62
N SER A 111 -30.15 5.33 12.51
CA SER A 111 -29.88 3.89 12.38
C SER A 111 -29.02 3.58 11.15
N GLU A 112 -29.22 4.32 10.05
CA GLU A 112 -28.45 4.14 8.84
C GLU A 112 -27.00 4.63 8.99
N GLY A 113 -26.78 5.80 9.57
CA GLY A 113 -25.42 6.29 9.79
C GLY A 113 -24.65 5.46 10.83
N ILE A 114 -25.33 4.80 11.79
CA ILE A 114 -24.69 3.77 12.63
C ILE A 114 -24.21 2.59 11.78
N LYS A 115 -25.02 2.09 10.83
CA LYS A 115 -24.59 0.99 9.94
C LYS A 115 -23.38 1.41 9.09
N VAL A 116 -23.41 2.62 8.53
CA VAL A 116 -22.30 3.17 7.75
C VAL A 116 -21.03 3.26 8.61
N ALA A 117 -21.13 3.76 9.84
CA ALA A 117 -20.01 3.83 10.76
C ALA A 117 -19.44 2.44 11.08
N CYS A 118 -20.31 1.48 11.41
CA CYS A 118 -19.92 0.10 11.68
C CYS A 118 -19.23 -0.55 10.48
N HIS A 119 -19.78 -0.38 9.29
CA HIS A 119 -19.21 -0.89 8.04
C HIS A 119 -17.82 -0.31 7.81
N ALA A 120 -17.67 1.00 7.97
CA ALA A 120 -16.39 1.70 7.79
C ALA A 120 -15.34 1.22 8.81
N PHE A 121 -15.69 1.08 10.09
CA PHE A 121 -14.76 0.58 11.10
C PHE A 121 -14.38 -0.89 10.89
N GLN A 122 -15.28 -1.74 10.41
CA GLN A 122 -14.96 -3.12 10.04
C GLN A 122 -13.94 -3.16 8.89
N HIS A 123 -14.11 -2.31 7.87
CA HIS A 123 -13.14 -2.20 6.78
C HIS A 123 -11.79 -1.67 7.25
N ALA A 124 -11.78 -0.67 8.13
CA ALA A 124 -10.54 -0.17 8.73
C ALA A 124 -9.82 -1.27 9.54
N ALA A 125 -10.56 -2.00 10.37
CA ALA A 125 -10.02 -3.10 11.15
C ALA A 125 -9.44 -4.21 10.25
N GLY A 126 -10.13 -4.55 9.16
CA GLY A 126 -9.63 -5.50 8.17
C GLY A 126 -8.30 -5.05 7.54
N ALA A 127 -8.20 -3.79 7.11
CA ALA A 127 -6.96 -3.25 6.55
C ALA A 127 -5.80 -3.28 7.55
N PHE A 128 -6.05 -2.93 8.82
CA PHE A 128 -5.03 -2.99 9.87
C PHE A 128 -4.66 -4.41 10.29
N ALA A 129 -5.60 -5.36 10.23
CA ALA A 129 -5.32 -6.77 10.45
C ALA A 129 -4.40 -7.33 9.36
N THR A 130 -4.72 -7.10 8.09
CA THR A 130 -3.84 -7.48 6.96
C THR A 130 -2.46 -6.85 7.08
N LEU A 131 -2.38 -5.57 7.49
CA LEU A 131 -1.09 -4.91 7.73
C LEU A 131 -0.26 -5.66 8.76
N LYS A 132 -0.86 -6.00 9.90
CA LYS A 132 -0.21 -6.68 11.01
C LYS A 132 0.24 -8.09 10.63
N ASP A 133 -0.66 -8.87 10.05
CA ASP A 133 -0.47 -10.31 9.90
C ASP A 133 0.33 -10.65 8.63
N ASP A 134 0.08 -9.96 7.51
CA ASP A 134 0.64 -10.35 6.20
C ASP A 134 1.87 -9.54 5.80
N VAL A 135 1.98 -8.30 6.26
CA VAL A 135 2.99 -7.35 5.77
C VAL A 135 4.12 -7.11 6.77
N LEU A 136 3.80 -6.88 8.05
CA LEU A 136 4.84 -6.59 9.06
C LEU A 136 5.76 -7.78 9.32
N GLY A 137 5.24 -9.01 9.34
CA GLY A 137 6.06 -10.22 9.48
C GLY A 137 7.10 -10.35 8.37
N LYS A 138 6.73 -10.01 7.13
CA LYS A 138 7.65 -10.03 5.98
C LYS A 138 8.65 -8.88 6.04
N LEU A 139 8.21 -7.67 6.37
CA LEU A 139 9.11 -6.51 6.52
C LEU A 139 10.20 -6.76 7.57
N GLY A 140 9.84 -7.36 8.72
CA GLY A 140 10.79 -7.70 9.78
C GLY A 140 11.78 -8.79 9.39
N ALA A 141 11.35 -9.82 8.68
CA ALA A 141 12.23 -10.91 8.22
C ALA A 141 13.35 -10.41 7.28
N PHE A 142 13.06 -9.41 6.43
CA PHE A 142 14.08 -8.81 5.55
C PHE A 142 15.03 -7.85 6.28
N ALA A 143 14.58 -7.20 7.36
CA ALA A 143 15.45 -6.33 8.18
C ALA A 143 16.50 -7.14 8.97
N SER A 144 16.15 -8.34 9.44
CA SER A 144 17.11 -9.27 10.06
C SER A 144 18.07 -9.93 9.07
N GLY A 145 17.70 -10.08 7.80
CA GLY A 145 18.60 -10.64 6.78
C GLY A 145 19.68 -9.66 6.27
N ALA A 146 19.52 -8.35 6.48
CA ALA A 146 20.46 -7.32 6.03
C ALA A 146 21.55 -6.98 7.07
N ILE A 147 21.48 -7.54 8.27
CA ILE A 147 22.47 -7.32 9.35
C ILE A 147 23.52 -8.45 9.44
N ASP A 148 23.35 -9.53 8.67
CA ASP A 148 24.24 -10.71 8.68
C ASP A 148 24.92 -10.96 7.31
N SER A 149 25.25 -9.90 6.54
CA SER A 149 26.02 -10.04 5.28
C SER A 149 27.08 -8.96 5.12
#